data_AF-A0A661LLK0-F1
#
_entry.id   AF-A0A661LLK0-F1
#
_cell.length_a   1.000
_cell.length_b   1.000
_cell.length_c   1.000
_cell.angle_alpha   90.00
_cell.angle_beta   90.00
_cell.angle_gamma   90.00
#
_symmetry.space_group_name_H-M   'P 1'
#
loop_
_entity.id
_entity.type
_entity.pdbx_description
1 polymer ?
#
loop_
_entity_poly.entity_id
_entity_poly.type
_entity_poly.pdbx_seq_one_letter_code
_entity_poly.pdbx_strand_id
1 'polypeptide(L)'
;MKHIKAIIAILLMLLAVVLIVENLAQLSQKLTLQVDLYFWEWKTEPMSFYFVIIIVFLLGILIASFYGIFERFKLKKEIKIISKEKREKDKELNSLRNLPIVESKIADMELSEKNQD
;
A
#
# COMPACT_ATOMS: atom_id res chain seq x y z
N MET A 1 -1.84 22.19 6.67
CA MET A 1 -2.55 20.90 6.64
C MET A 1 -2.25 19.96 7.82
N LYS A 2 -0.99 19.76 8.26
CA LYS A 2 -0.67 18.89 9.40
C LYS A 2 -1.38 19.31 10.71
N HIS A 3 -1.38 20.61 11.02
CA HIS A 3 -2.02 21.13 12.24
C HIS A 3 -3.56 20.98 12.22
N ILE A 4 -4.21 21.25 11.07
CA ILE A 4 -5.66 21.03 10.91
C ILE A 4 -6.00 19.54 11.12
N LYS A 5 -5.23 18.62 10.53
CA LYS A 5 -5.43 17.18 10.73
C LYS A 5 -5.24 16.79 12.19
N ALA A 6 -4.28 17.38 12.89
CA ALA A 6 -4.07 17.14 14.31
C ALA A 6 -5.23 17.66 15.18
N ILE A 7 -5.73 18.87 14.91
CA ILE A 7 -6.89 19.45 15.63
C ILE A 7 -8.12 18.58 15.42
N ILE A 8 -8.40 18.15 14.18
CA ILE A 8 -9.52 17.24 13.89
C ILE A 8 -9.35 15.91 14.62
N ALA A 9 -8.14 15.35 14.63
CA ALA A 9 -7.85 14.10 15.33
C ALA A 9 -8.07 14.23 16.85
N ILE A 10 -7.64 15.33 17.46
CA ILE A 10 -7.86 15.61 18.89
C ILE A 10 -9.36 15.73 19.17
N LEU A 11 -10.10 16.47 18.34
CA LEU A 11 -11.54 16.65 18.53
C LEU A 11 -12.30 15.32 18.41
N LEU A 12 -11.95 14.50 17.42
CA LEU A 12 -12.52 13.16 17.26
C LEU A 12 -12.17 12.25 18.44
N MET A 13 -10.93 12.32 18.95
CA MET A 13 -10.51 11.55 20.12
C MET A 13 -11.30 11.96 21.36
N LEU A 14 -11.51 13.26 21.58
CA LEU A 14 -12.30 13.78 22.70
C LEU A 14 -13.76 13.33 22.59
N LEU A 15 -14.35 13.44 21.40
CA LEU A 15 -15.71 12.94 21.12
C LEU A 15 -15.82 11.44 21.41
N ALA A 16 -14.86 10.63 20.96
CA ALA A 16 -14.85 9.20 21.23
C ALA A 16 -14.82 8.89 22.72
N VAL A 17 -13.98 9.60 23.49
CA VAL A 17 -13.93 9.44 24.97
C VAL A 17 -15.27 9.77 25.61
N VAL A 18 -15.90 10.89 25.23
CA VAL A 18 -17.21 11.29 25.75
C VAL A 18 -18.25 10.21 25.47
N LEU A 19 -18.34 9.73 24.21
CA LEU A 19 -19.28 8.68 23.83
C LEU A 19 -19.07 7.38 24.63
N ILE A 20 -17.81 6.98 24.86
CA ILE A 20 -17.50 5.78 25.65
C ILE A 20 -17.95 5.95 27.10
N VAL A 21 -17.64 7.10 27.72
CA VAL A 21 -17.99 7.35 29.12
C VAL A 21 -19.51 7.43 29.30
N GLU A 22 -20.21 8.13 28.41
CA GLU A 22 -21.68 8.23 28.45
C GLU A 22 -22.38 6.87 28.26
N ASN A 23 -21.81 6.00 27.43
CA ASN A 23 -22.39 4.69 27.12
C ASN A 23 -21.73 3.54 27.92
N LEU A 24 -20.94 3.83 28.95
CA LEU A 24 -20.18 2.82 29.68
C LEU A 24 -21.09 1.76 30.32
N ALA A 25 -22.27 2.17 30.80
CA ALA A 25 -23.25 1.26 31.38
C ALA A 25 -23.76 0.24 30.36
N GLN A 26 -24.06 0.68 29.14
CA GLN A 26 -24.51 -0.15 28.03
C GLN A 26 -23.37 -1.04 27.52
N LEU A 27 -22.16 -0.49 27.42
CA LEU A 27 -20.96 -1.21 27.01
C LEU A 27 -20.52 -2.29 28.02
N SER A 28 -20.88 -2.13 29.30
CA SER A 28 -20.57 -3.10 30.36
C SER A 28 -21.62 -4.22 30.49
N GLN A 29 -22.69 -4.18 29.69
CA GLN A 29 -23.70 -5.24 29.71
C GLN A 29 -23.09 -6.57 29.25
N LYS A 30 -23.59 -7.65 29.85
CA LYS A 30 -23.20 -9.01 29.49
C LYS A 30 -23.86 -9.39 28.17
N LEU A 31 -23.04 -9.68 27.18
CA LEU A 31 -23.43 -10.19 25.89
C LEU A 31 -22.98 -11.64 25.78
N THR A 32 -23.91 -12.50 25.38
CA THR A 32 -23.64 -13.87 24.96
C THR A 32 -23.71 -13.92 23.44
N LEU A 33 -22.64 -14.32 22.78
CA LEU A 33 -22.68 -14.57 21.35
C LEU A 33 -23.19 -15.98 21.13
N GLN A 34 -24.23 -16.10 20.32
CA GLN A 34 -24.75 -17.38 19.86
C GLN A 34 -24.50 -17.49 18.37
N VAL A 35 -23.97 -18.64 17.97
CA VAL A 35 -23.88 -19.04 16.58
C VAL A 35 -24.82 -20.22 16.42
N ASP A 36 -25.85 -20.03 15.61
CA ASP A 36 -26.86 -21.04 15.30
C ASP A 36 -26.75 -21.38 13.81
N LEU A 37 -26.02 -22.45 13.51
CA LEU A 37 -25.98 -23.06 12.20
C LEU A 37 -26.89 -24.29 12.21
N TYR A 38 -27.47 -24.62 11.05
CA TYR A 38 -28.41 -25.73 10.87
C TYR A 38 -27.96 -27.09 11.45
N PHE A 39 -26.65 -27.32 11.64
CA PHE A 39 -26.10 -28.54 12.26
C PHE A 39 -25.21 -28.27 13.48
N TRP A 40 -25.07 -27.02 13.93
CA TRP A 40 -24.14 -26.65 14.98
C TRP A 40 -24.62 -25.42 15.75
N GLU A 41 -24.92 -25.61 17.04
CA GLU A 41 -25.19 -24.53 17.97
C GLU A 41 -24.02 -24.34 18.92
N TRP A 42 -23.51 -23.11 19.00
CA TRP A 42 -22.47 -22.76 19.96
C TRP A 42 -22.77 -21.43 20.63
N LYS A 43 -22.53 -21.37 21.93
CA LYS A 43 -22.72 -20.18 22.76
C LYS A 43 -21.43 -19.86 23.50
N THR A 44 -21.03 -18.60 23.49
CA THR A 44 -19.92 -18.13 24.30
C THR A 44 -20.36 -17.93 25.75
N GLU A 45 -19.41 -17.98 26.67
CA GLU A 45 -19.65 -17.46 28.02
C GLU A 45 -20.05 -15.98 27.98
N PRO A 46 -20.88 -15.52 28.94
CA PRO A 46 -21.31 -14.13 29.00
C PRO A 46 -20.10 -13.22 29.26
N MET A 47 -19.77 -12.41 28.27
CA MET A 47 -18.68 -11.44 28.32
C MET A 47 -19.21 -10.02 28.18
N SER A 48 -18.47 -9.03 28.67
CA SER A 48 -18.90 -7.63 28.56
C SER A 48 -18.86 -7.17 27.09
N PHE A 49 -19.85 -6.39 26.67
CA PHE A 49 -19.96 -5.95 25.29
C PHE A 49 -18.73 -5.16 24.78
N TYR A 50 -18.13 -4.33 25.63
CA TYR A 50 -16.89 -3.61 25.28
C TYR A 50 -15.76 -4.56 24.87
N PHE A 51 -15.67 -5.75 25.49
CA PHE A 51 -14.62 -6.72 25.21
C PHE A 51 -14.78 -7.29 23.80
N VAL A 52 -16.03 -7.57 23.40
CA VAL A 52 -16.37 -8.02 22.05
C VAL A 52 -15.98 -6.98 21.01
N ILE A 53 -16.34 -5.72 21.25
CA ILE A 53 -16.01 -4.60 20.36
C ILE A 53 -14.50 -4.50 20.17
N ILE A 54 -13.72 -4.57 21.26
CA ILE A 54 -12.26 -4.49 21.21
C ILE A 54 -11.68 -5.63 20.37
N ILE A 55 -12.13 -6.88 20.57
CA ILE A 55 -11.64 -8.03 19.80
C ILE A 55 -11.93 -7.86 18.30
N VAL A 56 -13.17 -7.51 17.95
CA VAL A 56 -13.58 -7.32 16.55
C VAL A 56 -12.80 -6.17 15.91
N PHE A 57 -12.59 -5.08 16.65
CA PHE A 57 -11.81 -3.94 16.19
C PHE A 57 -10.35 -4.30 15.94
N LEU A 58 -9.71 -5.03 16.87
CA LEU A 58 -8.34 -5.52 16.72
C LEU A 58 -8.21 -6.46 15.52
N LEU A 59 -9.15 -7.39 15.34
CA LEU A 59 -9.19 -8.24 14.15
C LEU A 59 -9.32 -7.42 12.86
N GLY A 60 -10.18 -6.39 12.85
CA GLY A 60 -10.31 -5.47 11.73
C GLY A 60 -9.01 -4.74 11.41
N ILE A 61 -8.30 -4.22 12.42
CA ILE A 61 -6.99 -3.58 12.25
C ILE A 61 -5.97 -4.58 11.68
N LEU A 62 -5.93 -5.80 12.22
CA LEU A 62 -5.02 -6.83 11.75
C LEU A 62 -5.27 -7.13 10.27
N ILE A 63 -6.52 -7.39 9.89
CA ILE A 63 -6.90 -7.67 8.50
C ILE A 63 -6.52 -6.50 7.59
N ALA A 64 -6.90 -5.27 7.94
CA ALA A 64 -6.56 -4.07 7.15
C ALA A 64 -5.04 -3.86 7.04
N SER A 65 -4.30 -4.13 8.12
CA SER A 65 -2.84 -4.05 8.13
C SER A 65 -2.22 -5.09 7.19
N PHE A 66 -2.70 -6.33 7.23
CA PHE A 66 -2.25 -7.37 6.31
C PHE A 66 -2.51 -6.96 4.85
N TYR A 67 -3.73 -6.52 4.51
CA TYR A 67 -4.05 -6.04 3.16
C TYR A 67 -3.12 -4.89 2.73
N GLY A 68 -2.92 -3.88 3.57
CA GLY A 68 -2.03 -2.76 3.26
C GLY A 68 -0.56 -3.18 3.09
N ILE A 69 -0.10 -4.18 3.83
CA ILE A 69 1.24 -4.74 3.68
C ILE A 69 1.37 -5.48 2.34
N PHE A 70 0.41 -6.36 2.00
CA PHE A 70 0.40 -7.08 0.72
C PHE A 70 0.39 -6.12 -0.48
N GLU A 71 -0.43 -5.09 -0.42
CA GLU A 71 -0.51 -4.06 -1.45
C GLU A 71 0.83 -3.32 -1.58
N ARG A 72 1.43 -2.88 -0.48
CA ARG A 72 2.76 -2.24 -0.50
C ARG A 72 3.83 -3.14 -1.14
N PHE A 73 3.82 -4.44 -0.87
CA PHE A 73 4.75 -5.37 -1.52
C PHE A 73 4.52 -5.46 -3.03
N LYS A 74 3.26 -5.51 -3.48
CA LYS A 74 2.90 -5.52 -4.90
C LYS A 74 3.37 -4.24 -5.60
N LEU A 75 3.05 -3.08 -5.03
CA LEU A 75 3.47 -1.78 -5.56
C LEU A 75 5.00 -1.67 -5.63
N LYS A 76 5.72 -2.14 -4.61
CA LYS A 76 7.19 -2.13 -4.61
C LYS A 76 7.78 -3.01 -5.71
N LYS A 77 7.16 -4.17 -6.00
CA LYS A 77 7.57 -5.02 -7.13
C LYS A 77 7.34 -4.32 -8.46
N GLU A 78 6.17 -3.71 -8.64
CA GLU A 78 5.82 -2.99 -9.86
C GLU A 78 6.75 -1.80 -10.14
N ILE A 79 7.06 -1.00 -9.11
CA ILE A 79 8.06 0.08 -9.20
C ILE A 79 9.42 -0.48 -9.63
N LYS A 80 9.83 -1.64 -9.11
CA LYS A 80 11.12 -2.26 -9.47
C LYS A 80 11.15 -2.73 -10.92
N ILE A 81 10.05 -3.27 -11.44
CA ILE A 81 9.94 -3.71 -12.84
C ILE A 81 10.00 -2.49 -13.76
N ILE A 82 9.13 -1.50 -13.54
CA ILE A 82 9.05 -0.29 -14.37
C ILE A 82 10.38 0.48 -14.37
N SER A 83 11.04 0.60 -13.21
CA SER A 83 12.35 1.26 -13.12
C SER A 83 13.47 0.49 -13.85
N LYS A 84 13.39 -0.84 -13.89
CA LYS A 84 14.32 -1.66 -14.68
C LYS A 84 14.09 -1.47 -16.17
N GLU A 85 12.84 -1.55 -16.63
CA GLU A 85 12.48 -1.33 -18.04
C GLU A 85 12.87 0.07 -18.51
N LYS A 86 12.63 1.10 -17.68
CA LYS A 86 13.07 2.47 -17.97
C LYS A 86 14.58 2.52 -18.19
N ARG A 87 15.36 1.89 -17.30
CA ARG A 87 16.82 1.86 -17.39
C ARG A 87 17.31 1.11 -18.63
N GLU A 88 16.63 0.04 -19.04
CA GLU A 88 16.95 -0.69 -20.27
C GLU A 88 16.66 0.14 -21.52
N LYS A 89 15.48 0.76 -21.59
CA LYS A 89 15.13 1.70 -22.69
C LYS A 89 16.07 2.91 -22.75
N ASP A 90 16.44 3.48 -21.62
CA ASP A 90 17.41 4.58 -21.55
C ASP A 90 18.80 4.14 -22.04
N LYS A 91 19.19 2.87 -21.81
CA LYS A 91 20.43 2.31 -22.36
C LYS A 91 20.34 2.10 -23.86
N GLU A 92 19.24 1.58 -24.39
CA GLU A 92 19.02 1.40 -25.83
C GLU A 92 19.04 2.74 -26.56
N LEU A 93 18.35 3.76 -26.03
CA LEU A 93 18.40 5.12 -26.57
C LEU A 93 19.82 5.68 -26.54
N ASN A 94 20.57 5.48 -25.45
CA ASN A 94 21.96 5.93 -25.37
C ASN A 94 22.90 5.13 -26.28
N SER A 95 22.67 3.83 -26.51
CA SER A 95 23.47 3.07 -27.47
C SER A 95 23.17 3.47 -28.91
N LEU A 96 21.92 3.85 -29.22
CA LEU A 96 21.54 4.38 -30.52
C LEU A 96 22.04 5.82 -30.73
N ARG A 97 22.06 6.65 -29.67
CA ARG A 97 22.65 8.01 -29.72
C ARG A 97 24.16 8.02 -29.74
N ASN A 98 24.78 7.05 -29.07
CA ASN A 98 26.20 6.80 -29.12
C ASN A 98 26.51 5.71 -30.16
N LEU A 99 25.75 5.64 -31.27
CA LEU A 99 26.31 5.25 -32.56
C LEU A 99 27.13 6.44 -33.01
N PRO A 100 28.44 6.48 -32.72
CA PRO A 100 29.24 7.56 -33.19
C PRO A 100 29.74 7.09 -34.58
N ILE A 101 29.94 7.99 -35.52
CA ILE A 101 31.00 7.76 -36.51
C ILE A 101 30.67 6.75 -37.65
N VAL A 102 29.51 6.09 -37.80
CA VAL A 102 29.30 5.25 -39.02
C VAL A 102 29.12 6.12 -40.26
N GLU A 103 28.29 7.16 -40.15
CA GLU A 103 28.04 8.07 -41.27
C GLU A 103 29.26 8.95 -41.58
N SER A 104 30.04 9.34 -40.55
CA SER A 104 31.28 10.08 -40.76
C SER A 104 32.43 9.18 -41.25
N LYS A 105 32.56 7.94 -40.77
CA LYS A 105 33.63 7.02 -41.20
C LYS A 105 33.41 6.48 -42.61
N ILE A 106 32.16 6.34 -43.06
CA ILE A 106 31.85 6.04 -44.47
C ILE A 106 32.22 7.23 -45.34
N ALA A 107 31.88 8.46 -44.95
CA ALA A 107 32.28 9.67 -45.65
C ALA A 107 33.81 9.85 -45.71
N ASP A 108 34.52 9.55 -44.62
CA ASP A 108 35.99 9.62 -44.54
C ASP A 108 36.67 8.53 -45.40
N MET A 109 36.04 7.35 -45.59
CA MET A 109 36.53 6.28 -46.45
C MET A 109 36.33 6.59 -47.95
N GLU A 110 35.17 7.12 -48.33
CA GLU A 110 34.91 7.55 -49.72
C GLU A 110 35.83 8.71 -50.15
N LEU A 111 36.19 9.60 -49.22
CA LEU A 111 37.15 10.67 -49.47
C LEU A 111 38.60 10.16 -49.62
N SER A 112 38.96 9.01 -49.05
CA SER A 112 40.32 8.44 -49.17
C SER A 112 40.52 7.71 -50.50
N GLU A 113 39.51 7.01 -51.01
CA GLU A 113 39.58 6.30 -52.31
C GLU A 113 39.67 7.27 -53.49
N LYS A 114 38.96 8.41 -53.42
CA LYS A 114 38.92 9.38 -54.52
C LYS A 114 40.20 10.21 -54.68
N ASN A 115 41.11 10.17 -53.71
CA ASN A 115 42.36 10.94 -53.72
C ASN A 115 43.61 10.10 -54.07
N GLN A 116 43.44 8.81 -54.43
CA GLN A 116 44.53 7.92 -54.85
C GLN A 116 44.52 7.56 -56.35
N ASP A 117 43.52 8.02 -57.11
CA ASP A 117 43.45 7.99 -58.59
C ASP A 117 43.47 9.41 -59.17
#